data_AF-A0A927IVQ5-F1
#
_entry.id   AF-A0A927IVQ5-F1
#
_cell.length_a   1.000
_cell.length_b   1.000
_cell.length_c   1.000
_cell.angle_alpha   90.00
_cell.angle_beta   90.00
_cell.angle_gamma   90.00
#
_symmetry.space_group_name_H-M   'P 1'
#
loop_
_entity.id
_entity.type
_entity.pdbx_description
1 polymer ?
#
loop_
_entity_poly.entity_id
_entity_poly.type
_entity_poly.pdbx_seq_one_letter_code
_entity_poly.pdbx_strand_id
1 'polypeptide(L)'
;MCVSNHAIEQMAWDISKRIHDHSIYRVVRIDFTGGKSKDIQYTEENPFIINSGEDIPLITNLLLEGEDGTFYSVEPNLHGERFAKGEFSYTEYTAIQKEEKSKGLIYVSISIIAFLFVGWSMVEYLT
;
A
#
# COMPACT_ATOMS: atom_id res chain seq x y z
N MET A 1 -17.16 0.63 10.26
CA MET A 1 -17.06 1.81 9.38
C MET A 1 -16.65 1.30 8.01
N CYS A 2 -17.56 1.35 7.03
CA CYS A 2 -17.22 0.98 5.66
C CYS A 2 -16.61 2.22 5.01
N VAL A 3 -15.29 2.23 4.81
CA VAL A 3 -14.64 3.23 3.98
C VAL A 3 -15.14 3.00 2.56
N SER A 4 -15.57 4.05 1.88
CA SER A 4 -15.90 3.93 0.45
C SER A 4 -14.65 3.44 -0.28
N ASN A 5 -14.78 2.41 -1.10
CA ASN A 5 -13.69 1.91 -1.96
C ASN A 5 -13.00 3.08 -2.67
N HIS A 6 -13.81 4.03 -3.17
CA HIS A 6 -13.36 5.26 -3.83
C HIS A 6 -12.34 6.08 -3.02
N ALA A 7 -12.50 6.15 -1.70
CA ALA A 7 -11.58 6.90 -0.85
C ALA A 7 -10.22 6.21 -0.72
N ILE A 8 -10.18 4.87 -0.73
CA ILE A 8 -8.94 4.10 -0.69
C ILE A 8 -8.21 4.22 -2.03
N GLU A 9 -8.95 4.13 -3.14
CA GLU A 9 -8.41 4.30 -4.49
C GLU A 9 -7.83 5.70 -4.69
N GLN A 10 -8.56 6.74 -4.30
CA GLN A 10 -8.08 8.12 -4.36
C GLN A 10 -6.84 8.34 -3.49
N MET A 11 -6.83 7.79 -2.27
CA MET A 11 -5.68 7.93 -1.37
C MET A 11 -4.43 7.27 -1.95
N ALA A 12 -4.55 6.04 -2.45
CA ALA A 12 -3.45 5.33 -3.12
C ALA A 12 -2.95 6.12 -4.34
N TRP A 13 -3.86 6.71 -5.11
CA TRP A 13 -3.54 7.55 -6.24
C TRP A 13 -2.72 8.80 -5.85
N ASP A 14 -3.20 9.55 -4.86
CA ASP A 14 -2.55 10.78 -4.41
C ASP A 14 -1.15 10.50 -3.84
N ILE A 15 -0.99 9.40 -3.10
CA ILE A 15 0.33 8.99 -2.57
C ILE A 15 1.25 8.57 -3.72
N SER A 16 0.75 7.79 -4.68
CA SER A 16 1.52 7.36 -5.86
C SER A 16 2.05 8.56 -6.65
N LYS A 17 1.22 9.59 -6.82
CA LYS A 17 1.64 10.85 -7.45
C LYS A 17 2.74 11.55 -6.64
N ARG A 18 2.59 11.63 -5.31
CA ARG A 18 3.65 12.21 -4.47
C ARG A 18 4.96 11.43 -4.50
N ILE A 19 4.89 10.10 -4.58
CA ILE A 19 6.04 9.23 -4.79
C ILE A 19 6.69 9.62 -6.12
N HIS A 20 5.95 9.64 -7.22
CA HIS A 20 6.49 10.03 -8.52
C HIS A 20 7.15 11.41 -8.52
N ASP A 21 6.49 12.41 -7.91
CA ASP A 21 6.94 13.81 -7.97
C ASP A 21 8.17 14.11 -7.08
N HIS A 22 8.39 13.33 -6.01
CA HIS A 22 9.44 13.59 -5.02
C HIS A 22 10.43 12.43 -4.81
N SER A 23 10.34 11.37 -5.62
CA SER A 23 11.20 10.21 -5.49
C SER A 23 12.59 10.49 -6.06
N ILE A 24 13.63 9.99 -5.36
CA ILE A 24 15.00 9.93 -5.89
C ILE A 24 15.18 8.78 -6.89
N TYR A 25 14.24 7.83 -6.89
CA TYR A 25 14.18 6.70 -7.80
C TYR A 25 13.20 6.97 -8.95
N ARG A 26 13.44 6.36 -10.11
CA ARG A 26 12.55 6.49 -11.26
C ARG A 26 11.37 5.53 -11.16
N VAL A 27 10.15 6.00 -11.31
CA VAL A 27 8.97 5.12 -11.43
C VAL A 27 8.95 4.49 -12.83
N VAL A 28 8.97 3.16 -12.91
CA VAL A 28 9.00 2.43 -14.18
C VAL A 28 7.74 1.60 -14.44
N ARG A 29 7.00 1.25 -13.38
CA ARG A 29 5.75 0.50 -13.50
C ARG A 29 4.81 0.84 -12.35
N ILE A 30 3.51 0.82 -12.64
CA ILE A 30 2.44 0.92 -11.66
C ILE A 30 1.62 -0.37 -11.72
N ASP A 31 1.50 -1.06 -10.59
CA ASP A 31 0.73 -2.28 -10.45
C ASP A 31 -0.62 -1.99 -9.80
N PHE A 32 -1.70 -2.45 -10.42
CA PHE A 32 -3.07 -2.28 -9.96
C PHE A 32 -3.64 -3.58 -9.39
N THR A 33 -4.73 -3.48 -8.64
CA THR A 33 -5.50 -4.66 -8.22
C THR A 33 -5.97 -5.49 -9.42
N GLY A 34 -6.05 -6.81 -9.21
CA GLY A 34 -6.45 -7.74 -10.27
C GLY A 34 -5.33 -8.12 -11.24
N GLY A 35 -4.06 -7.87 -10.89
CA GLY A 35 -2.90 -8.30 -11.68
C GLY A 35 -2.64 -7.48 -12.94
N LYS A 36 -3.31 -6.33 -13.08
CA LYS A 36 -3.04 -5.37 -14.15
C LYS A 36 -1.82 -4.54 -13.79
N SER A 37 -0.98 -4.25 -14.76
CA SER A 37 0.18 -3.35 -14.59
C SER A 37 0.29 -2.41 -15.79
N LYS A 38 0.82 -1.22 -15.54
CA LYS A 38 1.15 -0.22 -16.57
C LYS A 38 2.63 0.09 -16.47
N ASP A 39 3.38 -0.29 -17.49
CA ASP A 39 4.77 0.14 -17.66
C ASP A 39 4.78 1.62 -18.09
N ILE A 40 5.60 2.43 -17.42
CA ILE A 40 5.77 3.84 -17.74
C ILE A 40 6.91 3.96 -18.75
N GLN A 41 6.57 4.36 -19.96
CA GLN A 41 7.59 4.70 -20.95
C GLN A 41 8.17 6.09 -20.68
N TYR A 42 9.45 6.26 -20.98
CA TYR A 42 10.23 7.50 -20.79
C TYR A 42 9.60 8.77 -21.37
N THR A 43 8.68 8.63 -22.33
CA THR A 43 8.07 9.75 -23.07
C THR A 43 6.71 10.17 -22.51
N GLU A 44 6.14 9.44 -21.53
CA GLU A 44 4.87 9.85 -20.91
C GLU A 44 5.10 11.00 -19.91
N GLU A 45 4.73 12.23 -20.29
CA GLU A 45 4.83 13.42 -19.41
C GLU A 45 4.03 13.28 -18.11
N ASN A 46 2.99 12.43 -18.09
CA ASN A 46 2.24 12.13 -16.88
C ASN A 46 1.64 10.72 -16.91
N PRO A 47 2.24 9.74 -16.22
CA PRO A 47 1.74 8.36 -16.21
C PRO A 47 0.40 8.21 -15.46
N PHE A 48 -0.02 9.23 -14.72
CA PHE A 48 -1.24 9.31 -13.91
C PHE A 48 -2.39 10.07 -14.60
N ILE A 49 -2.49 10.05 -15.93
CA ILE A 49 -3.67 10.56 -16.64
C ILE A 49 -4.79 9.53 -16.55
N ILE A 50 -5.88 9.88 -15.87
CA ILE A 50 -7.13 9.11 -15.86
C ILE A 50 -8.10 9.79 -16.84
N ASN A 51 -8.71 9.02 -17.75
CA ASN A 51 -9.81 9.53 -18.56
C ASN A 51 -10.97 9.90 -17.62
N SER A 52 -11.41 11.16 -17.65
CA SER A 52 -12.54 11.62 -16.81
C SER A 52 -13.79 10.81 -17.13
N GLY A 53 -14.22 9.95 -16.20
CA GLY A 53 -15.43 9.13 -16.31
C GLY A 53 -15.24 7.65 -15.97
N GLU A 54 -14.01 7.15 -15.83
CA GLU A 54 -13.72 5.79 -15.38
C GLU A 54 -13.37 5.74 -13.88
N ASP A 55 -13.77 4.66 -13.20
CA ASP A 55 -13.37 4.40 -11.81
C ASP A 55 -11.84 4.31 -11.70
N ILE A 56 -11.29 4.99 -10.69
CA ILE A 56 -9.85 5.01 -10.43
C ILE A 56 -9.43 3.61 -9.99
N PRO A 57 -8.58 2.89 -10.75
CA PRO A 57 -8.14 1.57 -10.33
C PRO A 57 -7.22 1.70 -9.11
N LEU A 58 -7.45 0.83 -8.11
CA LEU A 58 -6.61 0.81 -6.90
C LEU A 58 -5.17 0.42 -7.27
N ILE A 59 -4.24 1.36 -7.04
CA ILE A 59 -2.80 1.10 -7.14
C ILE A 59 -2.38 0.28 -5.92
N THR A 60 -1.72 -0.85 -6.17
CA THR A 60 -1.19 -1.74 -5.14
C THR A 60 0.29 -1.50 -4.90
N ASN A 61 1.07 -1.32 -5.97
CA ASN A 61 2.51 -1.11 -5.88
C ASN A 61 3.01 -0.22 -7.01
N LEU A 62 4.13 0.45 -6.77
CA LEU A 62 4.96 1.10 -7.76
C LEU A 62 6.30 0.38 -7.82
N LEU A 63 6.77 0.10 -9.03
CA LEU A 63 8.13 -0.37 -9.27
C LEU A 63 9.01 0.85 -9.52
N LEU A 64 9.98 1.05 -8.63
CA LEU A 64 10.97 2.10 -8.70
C LEU A 64 12.30 1.51 -9.17
N GLU A 65 13.05 2.25 -9.98
CA GLU A 65 14.40 1.89 -10.44
C GLU A 65 15.41 2.90 -9.88
N GLY A 66 16.44 2.40 -9.20
CA GLY A 66 17.57 3.18 -8.74
C GLY A 66 18.61 3.44 -9.81
N GLU A 67 19.53 4.37 -9.52
CA GLU A 67 20.64 4.71 -10.41
C GLU A 67 21.58 3.52 -10.69
N ASP A 68 21.62 2.55 -9.77
CA ASP A 68 22.37 1.30 -9.87
C ASP A 68 21.64 0.23 -10.71
N GLY A 69 20.44 0.52 -11.22
CA GLY A 69 19.58 -0.42 -11.93
C GLY A 69 18.83 -1.38 -11.01
N THR A 70 18.87 -1.19 -9.68
CA THR A 70 18.11 -2.01 -8.75
C THR A 70 16.64 -1.62 -8.77
N PHE A 71 15.76 -2.62 -8.80
CA PHE A 71 14.32 -2.42 -8.75
C PHE A 71 13.76 -2.60 -7.33
N TYR A 72 12.91 -1.67 -6.92
CA TYR A 72 12.24 -1.67 -5.62
C TYR A 72 10.73 -1.63 -5.82
N SER A 73 10.02 -2.59 -5.21
CA SER A 73 8.56 -2.59 -5.18
C SER A 73 8.07 -1.87 -3.92
N VAL A 74 7.26 -0.84 -4.11
CA VAL A 74 6.86 0.10 -3.06
C VAL A 74 5.36 0.28 -3.05
N GLU A 75 4.74 0.14 -1.89
CA GLU A 75 3.30 0.36 -1.72
C GLU A 75 3.01 1.87 -1.65
N PRO A 76 1.88 2.36 -2.18
CA PRO A 76 1.49 3.77 -2.11
C PRO A 76 0.97 4.14 -0.70
N ASN A 77 1.87 4.10 0.28
CA ASN A 77 1.62 4.46 1.67
C ASN A 77 2.68 5.47 2.16
N LEU A 78 2.54 5.94 3.40
CA LEU A 78 3.47 6.94 3.97
C LEU A 78 4.92 6.41 4.04
N HIS A 79 5.11 5.14 4.36
CA HIS A 79 6.44 4.53 4.41
C HIS A 79 7.06 4.39 3.02
N GLY A 80 6.24 4.05 2.02
CA GLY A 80 6.66 4.01 0.63
C GLY A 80 7.08 5.39 0.11
N GLU A 81 6.34 6.44 0.47
CA GLU A 81 6.71 7.83 0.16
C GLU A 81 8.06 8.23 0.77
N ARG A 82 8.28 7.90 2.04
CA ARG A 82 9.52 8.22 2.75
C ARG A 82 10.72 7.42 2.22
N PHE A 83 10.52 6.15 1.92
CA PHE A 83 11.53 5.33 1.23
C PHE A 83 11.89 5.95 -0.12
N ALA A 84 10.87 6.30 -0.94
CA ALA A 84 11.08 6.88 -2.26
C ALA A 84 11.82 8.22 -2.22
N LYS A 85 11.66 9.01 -1.16
CA LYS A 85 12.42 10.24 -0.89
C LYS A 85 13.87 10.00 -0.44
N GLY A 86 14.26 8.75 -0.19
CA GLY A 86 15.58 8.40 0.33
C GLY A 86 15.75 8.65 1.83
N GLU A 87 14.67 8.76 2.60
CA GLU A 87 14.75 8.99 4.05
C GLU A 87 15.28 7.77 4.82
N PHE A 88 15.12 6.58 4.26
CA PHE A 88 15.65 5.33 4.81
C PHE A 88 15.89 4.29 3.71
N SER A 89 16.67 3.26 4.04
CA SER A 89 17.05 2.19 3.12
C SER A 89 15.92 1.19 2.86
N TYR A 90 16.05 0.40 1.79
CA TYR A 90 15.05 -0.62 1.44
C TYR A 90 14.94 -1.74 2.50
N THR A 91 16.04 -2.04 3.20
CA THR A 91 16.03 -3.03 4.30
C THR A 91 15.23 -2.51 5.50
N GLU A 92 15.32 -1.23 5.81
CA GLU A 92 14.49 -0.59 6.85
C GLU A 92 13.03 -0.53 6.43
N TYR A 93 12.74 -0.17 5.18
CA TYR A 93 11.39 -0.19 4.61
C TYR A 93 10.72 -1.57 4.76
N THR A 94 11.42 -2.63 4.37
CA THR A 94 10.90 -4.00 4.45
C THR A 94 10.76 -4.49 5.90
N ALA A 95 11.63 -4.05 6.81
CA ALA A 95 11.51 -4.34 8.23
C ALA A 95 10.24 -3.71 8.84
N ILE A 96 9.96 -2.44 8.54
CA ILE A 96 8.75 -1.73 9.00
C ILE A 96 7.49 -2.45 8.51
N GLN A 97 7.42 -2.79 7.21
CA GLN A 97 6.27 -3.51 6.65
C GLN A 97 6.03 -4.85 7.35
N LYS A 98 7.10 -5.59 7.67
CA LYS A 98 6.98 -6.87 8.37
C LYS A 98 6.50 -6.69 9.80
N GLU A 99 6.98 -5.67 10.49
CA GLU A 99 6.56 -5.35 11.85
C GLU A 99 5.07 -4.96 11.90
N GLU A 100 4.61 -4.12 10.98
CA GLU A 100 3.19 -3.75 10.88
C GLU A 100 2.28 -4.95 10.63
N LYS A 101 2.68 -5.83 9.69
CA LYS A 101 1.96 -7.09 9.42
C LYS A 101 1.91 -7.98 10.67
N SER A 102 3.01 -8.08 11.41
CA SER A 102 3.06 -8.85 12.65
C SER A 102 2.17 -8.24 13.75
N LYS A 103 2.19 -6.91 13.92
CA LYS A 103 1.33 -6.21 14.89
C LYS A 103 -0.14 -6.43 14.57
N GLY A 104 -0.53 -6.33 13.29
CA GLY A 104 -1.90 -6.58 12.85
C GLY A 104 -2.40 -7.98 13.24
N LEU A 105 -1.58 -9.01 13.02
CA LEU A 105 -1.91 -10.39 13.42
C LEU A 105 -2.11 -10.55 14.93
N ILE A 106 -1.28 -9.88 15.73
CA ILE A 106 -1.40 -9.89 17.21
C ILE A 106 -2.72 -9.24 17.64
N TYR A 107 -3.11 -8.10 17.06
CA TYR A 107 -4.37 -7.46 17.41
C TYR A 107 -5.59 -8.33 17.03
N VAL A 108 -5.55 -8.96 15.86
CA VAL A 108 -6.63 -9.87 15.42
C VAL A 108 -6.72 -11.08 16.34
N SER A 109 -5.59 -11.68 16.76
CA SER A 109 -5.61 -12.85 17.64
C SER A 109 -6.16 -12.52 19.02
N ILE A 110 -5.76 -11.39 19.62
CA ILE A 110 -6.31 -10.92 20.91
C ILE A 110 -7.82 -10.69 20.81
N SER A 111 -8.29 -10.08 19.71
CA SER A 111 -9.72 -9.86 19.47
C SER A 111 -10.49 -11.18 19.44
N ILE A 112 -10.02 -12.17 18.68
CA ILE A 112 -10.66 -13.50 18.59
C ILE A 112 -10.73 -14.17 19.97
N ILE A 113 -9.62 -14.13 20.72
CA ILE A 113 -9.57 -14.71 22.06
C ILE A 113 -10.59 -14.04 22.99
N ALA A 114 -10.68 -12.72 22.97
CA ALA A 114 -11.67 -11.98 23.76
C ALA A 114 -13.11 -12.37 23.39
N PHE A 115 -13.41 -12.48 22.09
CA PHE A 115 -14.74 -12.93 21.62
C PHE A 115 -15.07 -14.35 22.08
N LEU A 116 -14.10 -15.27 22.07
CA LEU A 116 -14.28 -16.63 22.56
C LEU A 116 -14.55 -16.65 24.08
N PHE A 117 -13.82 -15.87 24.87
CA PHE A 117 -14.05 -15.79 26.32
C PHE A 117 -15.42 -15.22 26.66
N VAL A 118 -15.85 -14.15 25.99
CA VAL A 118 -17.18 -13.56 26.20
C VAL A 118 -18.28 -14.53 25.76
N GLY A 119 -18.12 -15.15 24.59
CA GLY A 119 -19.06 -16.15 24.08
C GLY A 119 -19.20 -17.36 25.02
N TRP A 120 -18.08 -17.88 25.52
CA TRP A 120 -18.09 -18.98 26.49
C TRP A 120 -18.78 -18.62 27.79
N SER A 121 -18.46 -17.43 28.34
CA SER A 121 -19.09 -16.93 29.58
C SER A 121 -20.60 -16.78 29.45
N MET A 122 -21.08 -16.39 28.27
CA MET A 122 -22.51 -16.26 27.98
C MET A 122 -23.21 -17.63 27.89
N VAL A 123 -22.56 -18.64 27.31
CA VAL A 123 -23.08 -20.02 27.26
C VAL A 123 -23.18 -20.61 28.67
N GLU A 124 -22.14 -20.41 29.49
CA GLU A 124 -22.13 -20.86 30.89
C GLU A 124 -23.19 -20.14 31.73
N TYR A 125 -23.48 -18.87 31.47
CA TYR A 125 -24.55 -18.15 32.15
C TYR A 125 -25.96 -18.66 31.81
N LEU A 126 -26.16 -19.21 30.61
CA LEU A 126 -27.45 -19.69 30.10
C LEU A 126 -27.73 -21.19 30.36
N THR A 127 -26.73 -21.94 30.84
CA THR A 127 -26.81 -23.39 31.09
C THR A 127 -26.80 -23.67 32.59
#